data_AF-A0A380FD62-F1
#
_entry.id   AF-A0A380FD62-F1
#
_cell.length_a   1.000
_cell.length_b   1.000
_cell.length_c   1.000
_cell.angle_alpha   90.00
_cell.angle_beta   90.00
_cell.angle_gamma   90.00
#
_symmetry.space_group_name_H-M   'P 1'
#
loop_
_entity.id
_entity.type
_entity.pdbx_description
1 polymer ?
#
loop_
_entity_poly.entity_id
_entity_poly.type
_entity_poly.pdbx_seq_one_letter_code
_entity_poly.pdbx_strand_id
1 'polypeptide(L)' 'MDLFKSFLNTLETDSQKDTMIQVFQWMNDTFPKLETTVKWNQPMYTDHGTFIIAFSKAKTTFLNRT' A
#
# COMPACT_ATOMS: atom_id res chain seq x y z
N MET A 1 1.50 7.90 -9.42
CA MET A 1 0.80 7.41 -8.21
C MET A 1 -0.68 7.12 -8.45
N ASP A 2 -1.22 7.33 -9.66
CA ASP A 2 -2.65 7.15 -9.94
C ASP A 2 -3.17 5.74 -9.68
N LEU A 3 -2.33 4.72 -9.90
CA LEU A 3 -2.67 3.31 -9.70
C LEU A 3 -3.12 3.03 -8.25
N PHE A 4 -2.51 3.69 -7.25
CA PHE A 4 -2.80 3.45 -5.83
C PHE A 4 -3.79 4.45 -5.22
N LYS A 5 -4.30 5.42 -6.00
CA LYS A 5 -5.26 6.43 -5.50
C LYS A 5 -6.50 5.79 -4.89
N SER A 6 -7.04 4.74 -5.51
CA SER A 6 -8.23 4.04 -5.00
C SER A 6 -8.00 3.46 -3.61
N PHE A 7 -6.83 2.87 -3.37
CA PHE A 7 -6.45 2.34 -2.05
C PHE A 7 -6.21 3.48 -1.04
N LEU A 8 -5.47 4.52 -1.42
CA LEU A 8 -5.17 5.66 -0.54
C LEU A 8 -6.45 6.38 -0.09
N ASN A 9 -7.47 6.44 -0.94
CA ASN A 9 -8.78 7.01 -0.60
C ASN A 9 -9.56 6.17 0.43
N THR A 10 -9.19 4.91 0.66
CA THR A 10 -9.81 4.08 1.72
C THR A 10 -9.22 4.33 3.11
N LEU A 11 -8.09 5.06 3.20
CA LEU A 11 -7.45 5.40 4.45
C LEU A 11 -8.21 6.53 5.14
N GLU A 12 -8.36 6.44 6.47
CA GLU A 12 -9.22 7.33 7.25
C GLU A 12 -8.56 8.68 7.56
N THR A 13 -7.25 8.69 7.75
CA THR A 13 -6.51 9.88 8.15
C THR A 13 -5.48 10.27 7.10
N ASP A 14 -5.24 11.57 6.95
CA ASP A 14 -4.25 12.06 6.00
C ASP A 14 -2.82 11.65 6.38
N SER A 15 -2.53 11.52 7.69
CA SER A 15 -1.26 10.95 8.16
C SER A 15 -1.02 9.51 7.68
N GLN A 16 -2.07 8.66 7.64
CA GLN A 16 -1.95 7.32 7.06
C GLN A 16 -1.67 7.38 5.56
N LYS A 17 -2.33 8.29 4.83
CA LYS A 17 -2.11 8.48 3.40
C LYS A 17 -0.69 8.94 3.10
N ASP A 18 -0.20 9.94 3.82
CA ASP A 18 1.14 10.50 3.65
C ASP A 18 2.21 9.44 3.93
N THR A 19 2.04 8.66 5.00
CA THR A 19 2.94 7.54 5.31
C THR A 19 2.96 6.53 4.17
N MET A 20 1.79 6.14 3.64
CA MET A 20 1.73 5.18 2.55
C MET A 20 2.31 5.73 1.24
N ILE A 21 2.10 7.01 0.94
CA ILE A 21 2.69 7.66 -0.24
C ILE A 21 4.23 7.62 -0.14
N GLN A 22 4.80 7.96 1.02
CA GLN A 22 6.24 7.91 1.24
C GLN A 22 6.79 6.48 1.07
N VAL A 23 6.10 5.47 1.62
CA VAL A 23 6.49 4.06 1.46
C VAL A 23 6.48 3.66 -0.02
N PHE A 24 5.43 3.99 -0.78
CA PHE A 24 5.37 3.64 -2.19
C PHE A 24 6.42 4.37 -3.03
N GLN A 25 6.71 5.64 -2.73
CA GLN A 25 7.79 6.39 -3.37
C GLN A 25 9.13 5.72 -3.09
N TRP A 26 9.42 5.43 -1.82
CA TRP A 26 10.66 4.74 -1.43
C TRP A 26 10.80 3.37 -2.10
N MET A 27 9.73 2.60 -2.21
CA MET A 27 9.74 1.31 -2.92
C MET A 27 10.07 1.49 -4.40
N ASN A 28 9.48 2.48 -5.06
CA ASN A 28 9.74 2.73 -6.49
C ASN A 28 11.17 3.20 -6.74
N ASP A 29 11.72 4.02 -5.83
CA ASP A 29 13.09 4.54 -5.95
C ASP A 29 14.13 3.45 -5.63
N THR A 30 13.86 2.62 -4.62
CA THR A 30 14.78 1.57 -4.17
C THR A 30 14.72 0.33 -5.05
N PHE A 31 13.54 -0.01 -5.57
CA PHE A 31 13.29 -1.21 -6.35
C PHE A 31 12.62 -0.89 -7.69
N PRO A 32 13.29 -0.15 -8.60
CA PRO A 32 12.70 0.30 -9.86
C PRO A 32 12.34 -0.83 -10.84
N LYS A 33 12.81 -2.05 -10.58
CA LYS A 33 12.50 -3.25 -11.37
C LYS A 33 11.16 -3.89 -10.99
N LEU A 34 10.62 -3.58 -9.81
CA LEU A 34 9.34 -4.14 -9.39
C LEU A 34 8.21 -3.50 -10.18
N GLU A 35 7.31 -4.34 -10.67
CA GLU A 35 6.08 -3.93 -11.32
C GLU A 35 5.02 -3.63 -10.26
N THR A 36 4.25 -2.55 -10.47
CA THR A 36 3.13 -2.19 -9.60
C THR A 36 1.82 -2.69 -10.20
N THR A 37 1.05 -3.45 -9.42
CA THR A 37 -0.26 -3.97 -9.83
C THR A 37 -1.30 -3.71 -8.76
N VAL A 38 -2.57 -3.68 -9.13
CA VAL A 38 -3.69 -3.58 -8.18
C VAL A 38 -4.63 -4.74 -8.40
N LYS A 39 -4.83 -5.56 -7.36
CA LYS A 39 -5.82 -6.64 -7.35
C LYS A 39 -6.65 -6.50 -6.08
N TRP A 40 -7.96 -6.69 -6.17
CA TRP A 40 -8.87 -6.59 -5.03
C TRP A 40 -8.79 -5.26 -4.26
N ASN A 41 -8.55 -4.16 -4.98
CA ASN A 41 -8.30 -2.83 -4.41
C ASN A 41 -7.09 -2.75 -3.46
N GLN A 42 -6.17 -3.72 -3.56
CA GLN A 42 -4.91 -3.74 -2.82
C GLN A 42 -3.74 -3.45 -3.77
N PRO A 43 -2.85 -2.53 -3.40
CA PRO A 43 -1.61 -2.29 -4.12
C PRO A 43 -0.64 -3.44 -3.88
N MET A 44 -0.11 -3.98 -4.97
CA MET A 44 0.82 -5.10 -4.98
C MET A 44 2.05 -4.77 -5.80
N TYR A 45 3.19 -5.30 -5.38
CA TYR A 45 4.43 -5.29 -6.14
C TYR A 45 4.75 -6.72 -6.58
N THR A 46 5.08 -6.86 -7.86
CA THR A 46 5.38 -8.13 -8.51
C THR A 46 6.70 -8.03 -9.27
N ASP A 47 7.37 -9.16 -9.48
CA ASP A 47 8.53 -9.25 -10.37
C ASP A 47 8.34 -10.44 -11.31
N HIS A 48 8.31 -10.21 -12.61
CA HIS A 48 8.14 -11.25 -13.64
C HIS A 48 6.95 -12.21 -13.35
N GLY A 49 5.82 -11.67 -12.89
CA GLY A 49 4.63 -12.45 -12.54
C GLY A 49 4.66 -13.12 -11.15
N THR A 50 5.75 -12.97 -10.39
CA THR A 50 5.87 -13.46 -9.02
C THR A 50 5.41 -12.41 -8.02
N PHE A 51 4.59 -12.81 -7.05
CA PHE A 51 4.16 -11.95 -5.95
C PHE A 51 5.30 -11.66 -4.97
N ILE A 52 5.54 -10.39 -4.66
CA ILE A 52 6.57 -9.97 -3.70
C ILE A 52 5.93 -9.41 -2.43
N ILE A 53 5.12 -8.35 -2.55
CA ILE A 53 4.48 -7.69 -1.40
C ILE A 53 3.15 -7.06 -1.78
N ALA A 54 2.19 -7.07 -0.85
CA ALA A 54 0.93 -6.32 -0.93
C ALA A 54 0.74 -5.49 0.33
N PHE A 55 0.08 -4.35 0.20
CA PHE A 55 -0.32 -3.53 1.33
C PHE A 55 -1.84 -3.59 1.52
N SER A 56 -2.26 -3.69 2.77
CA SER A 56 -3.66 -3.68 3.15
C SER A 56 -3.87 -2.79 4.36
N LYS A 57 -5.07 -2.22 4.46
CA LYS A 57 -5.48 -1.43 5.64
C LYS A 57 -5.95 -2.40 6.73
N ALA A 58 -5.30 -2.36 7.89
CA ALA A 58 -5.81 -3.06 9.06
C ALA A 58 -7.01 -2.30 9.67
N LYS A 59 -7.99 -3.04 10.20
CA LYS A 59 -9.02 -2.43 11.05
C LYS A 59 -8.42 -2.07 12.40
N THR A 60 -8.63 -0.83 12.84
CA THR A 60 -8.36 -0.42 14.22
C THR A 60 -9.22 -1.28 15.15
N THR A 61 -8.58 -2.23 15.83
CA THR A 61 -9.26 -3.08 16.82
C THR A 61 -8.97 -2.52 18.20
N PHE A 62 -10.02 -2.11 18.92
CA PHE A 62 -9.91 -1.62 20.29
C PHE A 62 -9.68 -2.83 21.22
N LEU A 63 -8.43 -3.04 21.65
CA LEU A 63 -8.12 -4.02 22.70
C LEU A 63 -8.40 -3.37 24.05
N ASN A 64 -9.59 -3.62 24.61
CA ASN A 64 -9.88 -3.33 26.01
C ASN A 64 -9.00 -4.24 26.88
N ARG A 65 -7.87 -3.74 27.37
CA ARG A 65 -7.16 -4.34 28.50
C ARG A 65 -7.74 -3.71 29.77
N THR A 66 -8.72 -4.39 30.35
CA THR A 66 -9.14 -4.19 31.76
C THR A 66 -8.06 -4.65 32.71
#